data_AF-A0A3A9WAY4-F1
#
_entry.id   AF-A0A3A9WAY4-F1
#
_cell.length_a   1.000
_cell.length_b   1.000
_cell.length_c   1.000
_cell.angle_alpha   90.00
_cell.angle_beta   90.00
_cell.angle_gamma   90.00
#
_symmetry.space_group_name_H-M   'P 1'
#
loop_
_entity.id
_entity.type
_entity.pdbx_description
1 polymer ?
#
loop_
_entity_poly.entity_id
_entity_poly.type
_entity_poly.pdbx_seq_one_letter_code
_entity_poly.pdbx_strand_id
1 'polypeptide(L)'
;MDILEKERIVRKNVLQIFKENFKAPYSEDEILNYTPSDVENTAPYYESILDIFFIEQEYLQSVKGCVKDTIKKVAELWHINPYAFGPWEESF
;
A
#
# COMPACT_ATOMS: atom_id res chain seq x y z
N MET A 1 -9.92 14.96 1.32
CA MET A 1 -9.30 14.00 2.25
C MET A 1 -7.90 14.46 2.54
N ASP A 2 -7.57 14.69 3.82
CA ASP A 2 -6.23 15.11 4.22
C ASP A 2 -5.22 13.94 4.18
N ILE A 3 -3.94 14.23 4.36
CA ILE A 3 -2.87 13.21 4.30
C ILE A 3 -2.97 12.18 5.44
N LEU A 4 -3.47 12.58 6.62
CA LEU A 4 -3.57 11.70 7.79
C LEU A 4 -4.68 10.66 7.61
N GLU A 5 -5.81 11.08 7.04
CA GLU A 5 -6.91 10.19 6.69
C GLU A 5 -6.49 9.23 5.56
N LYS A 6 -5.75 9.72 4.56
CA LYS A 6 -5.15 8.86 3.53
C LYS A 6 -4.20 7.83 4.14
N GLU A 7 -3.30 8.24 5.03
CA GLU A 7 -2.36 7.34 5.72
C GLU A 7 -3.10 6.27 6.54
N ARG A 8 -4.20 6.64 7.21
CA ARG A 8 -5.04 5.68 7.95
C ARG A 8 -5.66 4.62 7.03
N ILE A 9 -6.16 5.03 5.87
CA ILE A 9 -6.76 4.13 4.87
C ILE A 9 -5.67 3.22 4.28
N VAL A 10 -4.53 3.80 3.88
CA VAL A 10 -3.40 3.05 3.33
C VAL A 10 -2.92 2.01 4.34
N ARG A 11 -2.70 2.41 5.60
CA ARG A 11 -2.31 1.51 6.68
C ARG A 11 -3.25 0.31 6.80
N LYS A 12 -4.57 0.55 6.85
CA LYS A 12 -5.55 -0.53 7.00
C LYS A 12 -5.50 -1.52 5.84
N ASN A 13 -5.43 -1.03 4.60
CA ASN A 13 -5.40 -1.88 3.41
C ASN A 13 -4.07 -2.64 3.29
N VAL A 14 -2.93 -1.97 3.47
CA VAL A 14 -1.61 -2.61 3.39
C VAL A 14 -1.46 -3.71 4.43
N LEU A 15 -1.92 -3.50 5.67
CA LEU A 15 -1.91 -4.53 6.71
C LEU A 15 -2.77 -5.75 6.34
N GLN A 16 -3.90 -5.53 5.67
CA GLN A 16 -4.77 -6.61 5.21
C GLN A 16 -4.12 -7.40 4.06
N ILE A 17 -3.60 -6.71 3.04
CA ILE A 17 -2.88 -7.32 1.91
C ILE A 17 -1.70 -8.14 2.44
N PHE A 18 -0.97 -7.62 3.43
CA PHE A 18 0.13 -8.35 4.06
C PHE A 18 -0.34 -9.68 4.68
N LYS A 19 -1.42 -9.64 5.48
CA LYS A 19 -1.97 -10.84 6.11
C LYS A 19 -2.44 -11.88 5.08
N GLU A 20 -3.03 -11.43 3.97
CA GLU A 20 -3.47 -12.29 2.87
C GLU A 20 -2.30 -12.97 2.14
N ASN A 21 -1.20 -12.23 1.93
CA ASN A 21 -0.02 -12.73 1.21
C ASN A 21 0.87 -13.63 2.07
N PHE A 22 1.13 -13.27 3.33
CA PHE A 22 2.13 -13.96 4.17
C PHE A 22 1.51 -15.00 5.12
N LYS A 23 0.18 -15.05 5.28
CA LYS A 23 -0.58 -16.07 6.03
C LYS A 23 0.02 -16.46 7.40
N ALA A 24 0.59 -15.49 8.11
CA ALA A 24 1.29 -15.74 9.36
C ALA A 24 0.70 -14.90 10.51
N PRO A 25 0.70 -15.43 11.76
CA PRO A 25 0.09 -14.79 12.92
C PRO A 25 1.00 -13.69 13.47
N TYR A 26 1.20 -12.62 12.68
CA TYR A 26 1.92 -11.43 13.10
C TYR A 26 0.98 -10.45 13.79
N SER A 27 1.44 -9.88 14.90
CA SER A 27 0.84 -8.67 15.48
C SER A 27 1.01 -7.47 14.54
N GLU A 28 0.20 -6.43 14.69
CA GLU A 28 0.34 -5.24 13.84
C GLU A 28 1.72 -4.59 13.95
N ASP A 29 2.29 -4.53 15.16
CA ASP A 29 3.62 -3.95 15.37
C ASP A 29 4.72 -4.77 14.70
N GLU A 30 4.60 -6.10 14.68
CA GLU A 30 5.51 -6.97 13.94
C GLU A 30 5.38 -6.73 12.43
N ILE A 31 4.15 -6.66 11.90
CA ILE A 31 3.92 -6.39 10.47
C ILE A 31 4.52 -5.04 10.08
N LEU A 32 4.28 -3.99 10.87
CA LEU A 32 4.75 -2.64 10.56
C LEU A 32 6.26 -2.53 10.49
N ASN A 33 6.99 -3.34 11.27
CA ASN A 33 8.45 -3.37 11.27
C ASN A 33 9.02 -4.50 10.39
N TYR A 34 8.17 -5.23 9.68
CA TYR A 34 8.59 -6.29 8.78
C TYR A 34 9.08 -5.70 7.45
N THR A 35 10.08 -6.36 6.86
CA THR A 35 10.67 -5.98 5.57
C THR A 35 10.38 -7.06 4.52
N PRO A 36 9.25 -6.97 3.79
CA PRO A 36 8.91 -7.92 2.74
C PRO A 36 9.97 -8.00 1.63
N SER A 37 10.75 -6.95 1.38
CA SER A 37 11.78 -6.97 0.34
C SER A 37 12.86 -8.02 0.55
N ASP A 38 13.01 -8.56 1.76
CA ASP A 38 14.02 -9.56 2.10
C ASP A 38 13.54 -11.01 1.84
N VAL A 39 12.28 -11.17 1.45
CA VAL A 39 11.65 -12.48 1.19
C VAL A 39 11.54 -12.73 -0.31
N GLU A 40 11.72 -13.99 -0.72
CA GLU A 40 11.47 -14.39 -2.10
C GLU A 40 9.99 -14.24 -2.46
N ASN A 41 9.73 -13.82 -3.71
CA ASN A 41 8.38 -13.73 -4.29
C ASN A 41 7.43 -12.71 -3.61
N THR A 42 7.92 -11.50 -3.30
CA THR A 42 7.08 -10.40 -2.77
C THR A 42 6.50 -9.47 -3.83
N ALA A 43 6.72 -9.77 -5.12
CA ALA A 43 6.11 -9.03 -6.22
C ALA A 43 4.57 -8.97 -6.11
N PRO A 44 3.83 -10.07 -5.83
CA PRO A 44 2.37 -10.01 -5.72
C PRO A 44 1.88 -9.09 -4.60
N TYR A 45 2.62 -9.01 -3.49
CA TYR A 45 2.30 -8.13 -2.37
C TYR A 45 2.38 -6.66 -2.78
N TYR A 46 3.49 -6.25 -3.39
CA TYR A 46 3.67 -4.85 -3.80
C TYR A 46 2.79 -4.46 -4.99
N GLU A 47 2.58 -5.36 -5.96
CA GLU A 47 1.67 -5.14 -7.10
C GLU A 47 0.23 -4.93 -6.62
N SER A 48 -0.26 -5.76 -5.69
CA SER A 48 -1.60 -5.59 -5.09
C SER A 48 -1.79 -4.22 -4.43
N ILE A 49 -0.74 -3.68 -3.80
CA ILE A 49 -0.78 -2.35 -3.17
C ILE A 49 -0.88 -1.27 -4.24
N LEU A 50 -0.07 -1.35 -5.30
CA LEU A 50 -0.10 -0.37 -6.39
C LEU A 50 -1.46 -0.36 -7.08
N ASP A 51 -2.03 -1.53 -7.36
CA ASP A 51 -3.33 -1.69 -8.01
C ASP A 51 -4.46 -1.06 -7.19
N ILE A 52 -4.52 -1.33 -5.87
CA ILE A 52 -5.57 -0.80 -4.99
C ILE A 52 -5.54 0.72 -4.90
N PHE A 53 -4.35 1.33 -4.94
CA PHE A 53 -4.19 2.77 -4.83
C PHE A 53 -4.05 3.48 -6.18
N PHE A 54 -4.24 2.76 -7.29
CA PHE A 54 -4.07 3.25 -8.65
C PHE A 54 -2.72 3.95 -8.86
N ILE A 55 -1.66 3.41 -8.27
CA ILE A 55 -0.29 3.93 -8.38
C ILE A 55 0.40 3.22 -9.55
N GLU A 56 1.11 3.97 -10.38
CA GLU A 56 1.81 3.41 -11.53
C GLU A 56 2.95 2.46 -11.13
N GLN A 57 3.17 1.42 -11.95
CA GLN A 57 4.20 0.40 -11.72
C GLN A 57 5.63 0.98 -11.63
N GLU A 58 5.88 2.15 -12.22
CA GLU A 58 7.17 2.84 -12.12
C GLU A 58 7.58 3.16 -10.67
N TYR A 59 6.62 3.33 -9.77
CA TYR A 59 6.87 3.58 -8.35
C TYR A 59 7.18 2.32 -7.54
N LEU A 60 7.13 1.12 -8.14
CA LEU A 60 7.34 -0.15 -7.45
C LEU A 60 8.64 -0.18 -6.64
N GLN A 61 9.75 0.30 -7.21
CA GLN A 61 11.04 0.31 -6.50
C GLN A 61 11.06 1.31 -5.35
N SER A 62 10.25 2.37 -5.43
CA SER A 62 10.17 3.40 -4.39
C SER A 62 9.32 2.97 -3.19
N VAL A 63 8.35 2.07 -3.40
CA VAL A 63 7.47 1.57 -2.32
C VAL A 63 8.02 0.33 -1.60
N LYS A 64 9.05 -0.31 -2.17
CA LYS A 64 9.73 -1.46 -1.55
C LYS A 64 10.48 -1.05 -0.29
N GLY A 65 10.52 -1.98 0.68
CA GLY A 65 11.14 -1.77 1.99
C GLY A 65 10.22 -2.23 3.11
N CYS A 66 10.42 -1.67 4.30
CA CYS A 66 9.62 -1.96 5.48
C CYS A 66 8.15 -1.57 5.28
N VAL A 67 7.20 -2.34 5.82
CA VAL A 67 5.75 -2.10 5.63
C VAL A 67 5.35 -0.69 6.04
N LYS A 68 5.92 -0.16 7.15
CA LYS A 68 5.66 1.22 7.58
C LYS A 68 6.11 2.27 6.55
N ASP A 69 7.24 2.04 5.89
CA ASP A 69 7.76 2.95 4.87
C ASP A 69 6.94 2.83 3.57
N THR A 70 6.54 1.61 3.21
CA THR A 70 5.57 1.37 2.13
C THR A 70 4.28 2.15 2.35
N ILE A 71 3.70 2.09 3.56
CA ILE A 71 2.47 2.83 3.91
C ILE A 71 2.64 4.33 3.69
N LYS A 72 3.73 4.90 4.22
CA LYS A 72 4.01 6.34 4.07
C LYS A 72 4.16 6.70 2.60
N LYS A 73 4.92 5.92 1.84
CA LYS A 73 5.20 6.23 0.45
C LYS A 73 3.96 6.13 -0.43
N VAL A 74 3.14 5.10 -0.21
CA VAL A 74 1.86 4.90 -0.89
C VAL A 74 0.89 6.03 -0.53
N ALA A 75 0.84 6.48 0.73
CA ALA A 75 0.03 7.61 1.13
C ALA A 75 0.45 8.92 0.44
N GLU A 76 1.75 9.18 0.32
CA GLU A 76 2.28 10.33 -0.45
C GLU A 76 1.89 10.25 -1.93
N LEU A 77 2.14 9.10 -2.58
CA LEU A 77 1.84 8.89 -4.00
C LEU A 77 0.35 8.99 -4.28
N TRP A 78 -0.48 8.39 -3.42
CA TRP A 78 -1.93 8.48 -3.52
C TRP A 78 -2.45 9.88 -3.19
N HIS A 79 -1.72 10.66 -2.38
CA HIS A 79 -2.07 12.06 -2.11
C HIS A 79 -1.94 12.94 -3.35
N ILE A 80 -0.86 12.77 -4.11
CA ILE A 80 -0.58 13.55 -5.32
C ILE A 80 -1.23 12.99 -6.58
N ASN A 81 -1.75 11.75 -6.53
CA ASN A 81 -2.41 11.11 -7.65
C ASN A 81 -3.72 11.85 -8.01
N PRO A 82 -3.85 12.40 -9.23
CA PRO A 82 -5.05 13.12 -9.66
C PRO A 82 -6.29 12.20 -9.77
N TYR A 83 -6.08 10.90 -10.03
CA TYR A 83 -7.15 9.90 -10.14
C TYR A 83 -7.66 9.44 -8.77
N ALA A 84 -6.94 9.72 -7.68
CA ALA A 84 -7.37 9.41 -6.32
C ALA A 84 -8.58 10.23 -5.84
N PHE A 85 -8.99 11.24 -6.61
CA PHE A 85 -10.10 12.15 -6.32
C PHE A 85 -11.20 12.11 -7.37
N GLY A 86 -11.13 11.18 -8.34
CA GLY A 86 -12.16 11.07 -9.37
C GLY A 86 -13.52 10.83 -8.71
N PRO A 87 -14.53 11.71 -8.90
CA PRO A 87 -15.90 11.35 -8.57
C PRO A 87 -16.21 10.07 -9.35
N TRP A 88 -16.86 9.12 -8.70
CA TRP A 88 -17.37 7.92 -9.37
C TRP A 88 -18.46 8.39 -10.33
N GLU A 89 -18.07 8.84 -11.53
CA GLU A 89 -19.04 9.13 -12.58
C GLU A 89 -19.55 7.78 -13.06
N GLU A 90 -20.72 7.41 -12.53
CA GLU A 90 -21.59 6.40 -13.11
C GLU A 90 -21.78 6.74 -14.58
N SER A 91 -20.96 6.13 -15.42
CA SER A 91 -21.14 6.16 -16.86
C SER A 91 -22.35 5.29 -17.17
N PHE A 92 -23.54 5.90 -17.20
CA PHE A 92 -24.80 5.29 -17.63
C PHE A 92 -24.82 5.01 -19.14
#